data_AF-A0A9Q0YAC8-F1
#
_entry.id   AF-A0A9Q0YAC8-F1
#
_cell.length_a   1.000
_cell.length_b   1.000
_cell.length_c   1.000
_cell.angle_alpha   90.00
_cell.angle_beta   90.00
_cell.angle_gamma   90.00
#
_symmetry.space_group_name_H-M   'P 1'
#
loop_
_entity.id
_entity.type
_entity.pdbx_description
1 polymer ?
#
loop_
_entity_poly.entity_id
_entity_poly.type
_entity_poly.pdbx_seq_one_letter_code
_entity_poly.pdbx_strand_id
1 'polypeptide(L)'
;MAAAVLDHYDALPDQVPTRHTFIIRHPYHFLLSQRRILLKLLQYQGDPKEFDMFQASPLLVEKHYQIDAMYLLWKHIKYTGKDPNPLIFDAEDIMNYPDKILPKYLSELGIPFDEKYLTWDASEEIIKTWKGALEQVIMGKQAGVFDKAFKSSCFLPNTHSTPKREDLTPDLLRVVDNLVAGYEEMYENRIKPE
;
A
#
# COMPACT_ATOMS: atom_id res chain seq x y z
N MET A 1 0.75 7.27 -4.35
CA MET A 1 2.11 7.58 -4.84
C MET A 1 2.25 7.25 -6.33
N ALA A 2 1.97 6.03 -6.80
CA ALA A 2 2.01 5.72 -8.23
C ALA A 2 1.04 6.56 -9.08
N ALA A 3 -0.15 6.89 -8.55
CA ALA A 3 -1.10 7.77 -9.24
C ALA A 3 -0.57 9.18 -9.54
N ALA A 4 0.43 9.67 -8.80
CA ALA A 4 1.01 11.00 -9.04
C ALA A 4 1.99 11.04 -10.23
N VAL A 5 2.45 9.88 -10.69
CA VAL A 5 3.35 9.73 -11.84
C VAL A 5 2.69 9.00 -13.02
N LEU A 6 1.40 8.69 -12.89
CA LEU A 6 0.61 8.13 -13.99
C LEU A 6 0.63 9.12 -15.17
N ASP A 7 0.91 8.61 -16.37
CA ASP A 7 1.10 9.39 -17.60
C ASP A 7 2.30 10.37 -17.59
N HIS A 8 3.14 10.33 -16.55
CA HIS A 8 4.32 11.18 -16.36
C HIS A 8 5.57 10.34 -16.03
N TYR A 9 5.72 9.17 -16.65
CA TYR A 9 6.85 8.27 -16.38
C TYR A 9 8.20 8.82 -16.85
N ASP A 10 8.20 9.81 -17.73
CA ASP A 10 9.36 10.59 -18.14
C ASP A 10 9.94 11.45 -17.00
N ALA A 11 9.17 11.72 -15.95
CA ALA A 11 9.64 12.40 -14.75
C ALA A 11 10.38 11.47 -13.76
N LEU A 12 10.45 10.16 -14.05
CA LEU A 12 11.23 9.24 -13.21
C LEU A 12 12.73 9.56 -13.32
N PRO A 13 13.52 9.40 -12.23
CA PRO A 13 14.95 9.70 -12.26
C PRO A 13 15.71 8.77 -13.21
N ASP A 14 16.40 9.36 -14.19
CA ASP A 14 17.14 8.61 -15.22
C ASP A 14 18.66 8.68 -15.05
N GLN A 15 19.14 9.64 -14.26
CA GLN A 15 20.57 9.92 -14.10
C GLN A 15 21.17 9.28 -12.85
N VAL A 16 20.35 8.61 -12.04
CA VAL A 16 20.78 7.97 -10.79
C VAL A 16 20.34 6.51 -10.77
N PRO A 17 21.22 5.58 -10.33
CA PRO A 17 20.82 4.21 -10.12
C PRO A 17 19.62 4.14 -9.16
N THR A 18 18.50 3.62 -9.65
CA THR A 18 17.25 3.55 -8.90
C THR A 18 16.76 2.11 -8.84
N ARG A 19 16.46 1.63 -7.63
CA ARG A 19 15.74 0.36 -7.41
C ARG A 19 14.29 0.67 -7.08
N HIS A 20 13.38 -0.09 -7.66
CA HIS A 20 11.95 0.03 -7.45
C HIS A 20 11.45 -1.11 -6.59
N THR A 21 10.63 -0.76 -5.61
CA THR A 21 9.99 -1.71 -4.72
C THR A 21 8.50 -1.40 -4.63
N PHE A 22 7.69 -2.46 -4.65
CA PHE A 22 6.23 -2.38 -4.64
C PHE A 22 5.70 -3.16 -3.46
N ILE A 23 5.00 -2.46 -2.57
CA ILE A 23 4.20 -3.09 -1.51
C ILE A 23 2.79 -3.19 -2.03
N ILE A 24 2.35 -4.39 -2.33
CA ILE A 24 0.99 -4.66 -2.79
C ILE A 24 0.11 -5.08 -1.62
N ARG A 25 -1.21 -4.98 -1.81
CA ARG A 25 -2.20 -5.41 -0.84
C ARG A 25 -3.46 -5.80 -1.58
N HIS A 26 -4.15 -6.85 -1.13
CA HIS A 26 -5.39 -7.27 -1.77
C HIS A 26 -6.38 -6.09 -1.93
N PRO A 27 -6.91 -5.82 -3.14
CA PRO A 27 -7.70 -4.62 -3.40
C PRO A 27 -8.91 -4.46 -2.48
N TYR A 28 -9.52 -5.56 -2.04
CA TYR A 28 -10.66 -5.51 -1.12
C TYR A 28 -10.25 -4.94 0.25
N HIS A 29 -9.12 -5.38 0.79
CA HIS A 29 -8.57 -4.82 2.02
C HIS A 29 -8.21 -3.34 1.86
N PHE A 30 -7.58 -2.98 0.75
CA PHE A 30 -7.21 -1.60 0.45
C PHE A 30 -8.43 -0.68 0.40
N LEU A 31 -9.44 -1.00 -0.42
CA LEU A 31 -10.63 -0.18 -0.62
C LEU A 31 -11.45 -0.04 0.66
N LEU A 32 -11.70 -1.13 1.38
CA LEU A 32 -12.42 -1.08 2.66
C LEU A 32 -11.65 -0.27 3.72
N SER A 33 -10.32 -0.39 3.74
CA SER A 33 -9.49 0.40 4.66
C SER A 33 -9.53 1.90 4.33
N GLN A 34 -9.43 2.26 3.05
CA GLN A 34 -9.57 3.64 2.58
C GLN A 34 -10.93 4.22 2.94
N ARG A 35 -12.01 3.47 2.67
CA ARG A 35 -13.38 3.86 3.02
C ARG A 35 -13.53 4.15 4.51
N ARG A 36 -13.01 3.27 5.37
CA ARG A 36 -13.04 3.46 6.84
C ARG A 36 -12.27 4.71 7.28
N ILE A 37 -11.13 4.99 6.67
CA ILE A 37 -10.35 6.21 6.96
C ILE A 37 -11.19 7.45 6.61
N LEU A 38 -11.86 7.46 5.46
CA LEU A 38 -12.66 8.59 5.01
C LEU A 38 -13.90 8.83 5.87
N LEU A 39 -14.61 7.76 6.25
CA LEU A 39 -15.73 7.86 7.19
C LEU A 39 -15.31 8.56 8.49
N LYS A 40 -14.13 8.20 9.03
CA LYS A 40 -13.58 8.81 10.24
C LYS A 40 -13.14 10.26 10.02
N LEU A 41 -12.39 10.53 8.95
CA LEU A 41 -11.86 11.86 8.64
C LEU A 41 -12.98 12.88 8.37
N LEU A 42 -14.03 12.48 7.68
CA LEU A 42 -15.18 13.31 7.36
C LEU A 42 -16.21 13.37 8.50
N GLN A 43 -15.95 12.67 9.61
CA GLN A 43 -16.87 12.53 10.75
C GLN A 43 -18.29 12.18 10.28
N TYR A 44 -18.40 11.29 9.30
CA TYR A 44 -19.68 10.99 8.65
C TYR A 44 -20.66 10.38 9.64
N GLN A 45 -21.84 10.99 9.77
CA GLN A 45 -22.88 10.60 10.74
C GLN A 45 -24.01 9.76 10.13
N GLY A 46 -24.02 9.57 8.80
CA GLY A 46 -25.05 8.77 8.11
C GLY A 46 -24.78 7.27 8.18
N ASP A 47 -25.60 6.47 7.50
CA ASP A 47 -25.36 5.02 7.38
C ASP A 47 -24.07 4.75 6.59
N PRO A 48 -23.06 4.09 7.18
CA PRO A 48 -21.83 3.74 6.48
C PRO A 48 -22.03 2.88 5.23
N LYS A 49 -23.18 2.25 5.02
CA LYS A 49 -23.50 1.51 3.78
C LYS A 49 -23.86 2.43 2.61
N GLU A 50 -24.47 3.57 2.90
CA GLU A 50 -24.92 4.56 1.91
C GLU A 50 -23.83 5.59 1.57
N PHE A 51 -22.71 5.58 2.29
CA PHE A 51 -21.58 6.45 1.97
C PHE A 51 -21.03 6.11 0.56
N ASP A 52 -20.79 7.11 -0.29
CA ASP A 52 -20.09 6.91 -1.55
C ASP A 52 -18.75 7.63 -1.45
N MET A 53 -17.65 6.87 -1.40
CA MET A 53 -16.34 7.46 -1.17
C MET A 53 -15.87 8.36 -2.32
N PHE A 54 -16.39 8.15 -3.53
CA PHE A 54 -16.01 8.92 -4.72
C PHE A 54 -16.83 10.21 -4.88
N GLN A 55 -17.95 10.33 -4.17
CA GLN A 55 -18.71 11.57 -4.05
C GLN A 55 -18.32 12.38 -2.81
N ALA A 56 -17.62 11.76 -1.85
CA ALA A 56 -17.26 12.36 -0.57
C ALA A 56 -16.17 13.43 -0.66
N SER A 57 -15.36 13.44 -1.73
CA SER A 57 -14.32 14.45 -1.93
C SER A 57 -13.95 14.59 -3.41
N PRO A 58 -13.74 15.82 -3.92
CA PRO A 58 -13.25 16.03 -5.29
C PRO A 58 -11.85 15.46 -5.54
N LEU A 59 -11.09 15.12 -4.48
CA LEU A 59 -9.79 14.46 -4.60
C LEU A 59 -9.91 12.95 -4.86
N LEU A 60 -11.07 12.36 -4.59
CA LEU A 60 -11.33 10.92 -4.71
C LEU A 60 -12.09 10.64 -6.00
N VAL A 61 -11.48 10.99 -7.13
CA VAL A 61 -12.13 10.80 -8.42
C VAL A 61 -12.17 9.31 -8.76
N GLU A 62 -13.38 8.77 -8.96
CA GLU A 62 -13.61 7.36 -9.28
C GLU A 62 -12.71 6.85 -10.43
N LYS A 63 -12.54 7.66 -11.49
CA LYS A 63 -11.70 7.34 -12.63
C LYS A 63 -10.24 7.01 -12.26
N HIS A 64 -9.71 7.61 -11.19
CA HIS A 64 -8.35 7.33 -10.71
C HIS A 64 -8.25 5.99 -10.00
N TYR A 65 -9.37 5.46 -9.49
CA TYR A 65 -9.45 4.13 -8.87
C TYR A 65 -9.80 3.05 -9.88
N GLN A 66 -10.35 3.41 -11.04
CA GLN A 66 -10.53 2.50 -12.17
C GLN A 66 -9.20 2.16 -12.87
N ILE A 67 -8.14 2.91 -12.59
CA ILE A 67 -6.80 2.71 -13.17
C ILE A 67 -5.88 2.19 -12.06
N ASP A 68 -5.33 0.99 -12.24
CA ASP A 68 -4.29 0.46 -11.35
C ASP A 68 -2.94 1.11 -11.66
N ALA A 69 -2.74 2.33 -11.16
CA ALA A 69 -1.50 3.08 -11.38
C ALA A 69 -0.24 2.36 -10.86
N MET A 70 -0.37 1.52 -9.82
CA MET A 70 0.75 0.77 -9.27
C MET A 70 1.19 -0.34 -10.22
N TYR A 71 0.22 -1.10 -10.73
CA TYR A 71 0.45 -2.11 -11.77
C TYR A 71 1.04 -1.49 -13.03
N LEU A 72 0.47 -0.39 -13.52
CA LEU A 72 0.97 0.26 -14.74
C LEU A 72 2.40 0.78 -14.58
N LEU A 73 2.74 1.35 -13.43
CA LEU A 73 4.12 1.77 -13.13
C LEU A 73 5.08 0.57 -13.14
N TRP A 74 4.70 -0.53 -12.49
CA TRP A 74 5.49 -1.76 -12.49
C TRP A 74 5.72 -2.31 -13.90
N LYS A 75 4.66 -2.37 -14.73
CA LYS A 75 4.76 -2.79 -16.14
C LYS A 75 5.66 -1.86 -16.94
N HIS A 76 5.55 -0.55 -16.74
CA HIS A 76 6.40 0.44 -17.41
C HIS A 76 7.89 0.23 -17.07
N ILE A 77 8.22 0.04 -15.79
CA ILE A 77 9.60 -0.19 -15.36
C ILE A 77 10.16 -1.48 -15.97
N LYS A 78 9.38 -2.57 -15.95
CA LYS A 78 9.79 -3.84 -16.59
C LYS A 78 9.97 -3.69 -18.11
N TYR A 79 9.06 -2.99 -18.77
CA TYR A 79 9.10 -2.79 -20.23
C TYR A 79 10.30 -1.96 -20.66
N THR A 80 10.62 -0.89 -19.93
CA THR A 80 11.73 0.01 -20.25
C THR A 80 13.09 -0.52 -19.81
N GLY A 81 13.12 -1.51 -18.91
CA GLY A 81 14.37 -2.03 -18.35
C GLY A 81 15.09 -1.06 -17.42
N LYS A 82 14.40 -0.01 -16.92
CA LYS A 82 14.97 0.99 -16.00
C LYS A 82 15.44 0.39 -14.68
N ASP A 83 14.75 -0.65 -14.22
CA ASP A 83 15.21 -1.52 -13.13
C ASP A 83 15.10 -2.97 -13.62
N PRO A 84 16.22 -3.72 -13.68
CA PRO A 84 16.21 -5.10 -14.14
C PRO A 84 15.49 -6.05 -13.18
N ASN A 85 15.33 -5.68 -11.90
CA ASN A 85 14.70 -6.52 -10.89
C ASN A 85 13.86 -5.68 -9.91
N PRO A 86 12.71 -5.14 -10.34
CA PRO A 86 11.80 -4.44 -9.46
C PRO A 86 11.17 -5.44 -8.49
N LEU A 87 11.31 -5.18 -7.18
CA LEU A 87 10.89 -6.11 -6.14
C LEU A 87 9.44 -5.88 -5.76
N ILE A 88 8.66 -6.95 -5.61
CA ILE A 88 7.29 -6.90 -5.11
C ILE A 88 7.21 -7.70 -3.82
N PHE A 89 6.52 -7.19 -2.80
CA PHE A 89 6.09 -7.99 -1.66
C PHE A 89 4.67 -7.61 -1.26
N ASP A 90 3.95 -8.59 -0.72
CA ASP A 90 2.57 -8.41 -0.28
C ASP A 90 2.51 -7.99 1.19
N ALA A 91 1.60 -7.08 1.50
CA ALA A 91 1.42 -6.52 2.83
C ALA A 91 0.96 -7.58 3.83
N GLU A 92 0.13 -8.54 3.44
CA GLU A 92 -0.28 -9.63 4.32
C GLU A 92 0.86 -10.63 4.54
N ASP A 93 1.67 -10.93 3.51
CA ASP A 93 2.84 -11.81 3.64
C ASP A 93 3.88 -11.25 4.61
N ILE A 94 4.26 -9.97 4.49
CA ILE A 94 5.24 -9.36 5.42
C ILE A 94 4.70 -9.27 6.85
N MET A 95 3.39 -9.09 7.04
CA MET A 95 2.81 -9.05 8.38
C MET A 95 2.76 -10.43 9.04
N ASN A 96 2.59 -11.50 8.25
CA ASN A 96 2.48 -12.88 8.75
C ASN A 96 3.84 -13.61 8.84
N TYR A 97 4.78 -13.26 7.98
CA TYR A 97 6.11 -13.90 7.88
C TYR A 97 7.25 -12.86 7.76
N PRO A 98 7.32 -11.87 8.66
CA PRO A 98 8.29 -10.77 8.57
C PRO A 98 9.75 -11.27 8.60
N ASP A 99 10.02 -12.32 9.38
CA ASP A 99 11.30 -13.01 9.53
C ASP A 99 11.74 -13.75 8.26
N LYS A 100 10.84 -14.00 7.33
CA LYS A 100 11.14 -14.64 6.04
C LYS A 100 11.21 -13.64 4.89
N ILE A 101 10.28 -12.67 4.88
CA ILE A 101 10.18 -11.68 3.82
C ILE A 101 11.28 -10.63 3.91
N LEU A 102 11.55 -10.06 5.10
CA LEU A 102 12.53 -8.98 5.24
C LEU A 102 13.96 -9.40 4.88
N PRO A 103 14.48 -10.56 5.31
CA PRO A 103 15.83 -10.98 4.91
C PRO A 103 15.97 -11.16 3.41
N LYS A 104 14.97 -11.78 2.75
CA LYS A 104 14.94 -11.95 1.28
C LYS A 104 14.93 -10.60 0.58
N TYR A 105 14.02 -9.71 0.99
CA TYR A 105 13.90 -8.36 0.42
C TYR A 105 15.19 -7.55 0.54
N LEU A 106 15.81 -7.52 1.73
CA LEU A 106 17.05 -6.78 1.94
C LEU A 106 18.23 -7.41 1.20
N SER A 107 18.30 -8.75 1.12
CA SER A 107 19.32 -9.44 0.34
C SER A 107 19.25 -9.09 -1.16
N GLU A 108 18.06 -9.02 -1.74
CA GLU A 108 17.85 -8.60 -3.15
C GLU A 108 18.25 -7.14 -3.42
N LEU A 109 18.28 -6.33 -2.37
CA LEU A 109 18.77 -4.95 -2.39
C LEU A 109 20.27 -4.82 -2.05
N GLY A 110 20.94 -5.92 -1.68
CA GLY A 110 22.32 -5.89 -1.20
C GLY A 110 22.49 -5.26 0.19
N ILE A 111 21.43 -5.21 0.99
CA ILE A 111 21.42 -4.66 2.34
C ILE A 111 21.52 -5.80 3.35
N PRO A 112 22.47 -5.78 4.29
CA PRO A 112 22.54 -6.79 5.36
C PRO A 112 21.29 -6.76 6.23
N PHE A 113 20.68 -7.93 6.45
CA PHE A 113 19.61 -8.08 7.43
C PHE A 113 20.14 -7.98 8.86
N ASP A 114 19.34 -7.37 9.72
CA ASP A 114 19.56 -7.27 11.16
C ASP A 114 18.23 -7.58 11.85
N GLU A 115 18.22 -8.47 12.84
CA GLU A 115 17.01 -8.88 13.56
C GLU A 115 16.27 -7.69 14.18
N LYS A 116 16.97 -6.59 14.48
CA LYS A 116 16.34 -5.36 14.99
C LYS A 116 15.29 -4.79 14.06
N TYR A 117 15.33 -5.09 12.75
CA TYR A 117 14.34 -4.63 11.77
C TYR A 117 12.95 -5.26 11.98
N LEU A 118 12.84 -6.31 12.80
CA LEU A 118 11.57 -6.94 13.15
C LEU A 118 10.86 -6.26 14.32
N THR A 119 11.53 -5.32 14.99
CA THR A 119 11.05 -4.70 16.23
C THR A 119 11.22 -3.19 16.22
N TRP A 120 10.39 -2.49 16.97
CA TRP A 120 10.49 -1.04 17.16
C TRP A 120 9.92 -0.63 18.52
N ASP A 121 10.21 0.60 18.95
CA ASP A 121 9.60 1.15 20.16
C ASP A 121 8.14 1.54 19.87
N ALA A 122 7.22 1.03 20.69
CA ALA A 122 5.81 1.41 20.64
C ALA A 122 5.64 2.86 21.11
N SER A 123 5.79 3.80 20.18
CA SER A 123 5.75 5.23 20.47
C SER A 123 5.35 6.04 19.25
N GLU A 124 4.54 7.08 19.46
CA GLU A 124 4.26 8.07 18.40
C GLU A 124 5.51 8.88 18.04
N GLU A 125 6.50 8.95 18.94
CA GLU A 125 7.72 9.71 18.74
C GLU A 125 8.58 9.15 17.61
N ILE A 126 8.39 7.87 17.23
CA ILE A 126 9.09 7.25 16.10
C ILE A 126 8.85 8.02 14.79
N ILE A 127 7.71 8.71 14.69
CA ILE A 127 7.33 9.54 13.54
C ILE A 127 8.37 10.64 13.25
N LYS A 128 9.10 11.11 14.26
CA LYS A 128 10.16 12.12 14.12
C LYS A 128 11.37 11.61 13.36
N THR A 129 11.52 10.28 13.26
CA THR A 129 12.64 9.63 12.55
C THR A 129 12.30 9.35 11.09
N TRP A 130 11.01 9.33 10.73
CA TRP A 130 10.55 8.98 9.40
C TRP A 130 11.02 9.99 8.35
N LYS A 131 11.36 9.47 7.18
CA LYS A 131 11.72 10.27 6.00
C LYS A 131 10.56 10.18 5.01
N GLY A 132 9.94 11.31 4.70
CA GLY A 132 8.80 11.36 3.78
C GLY A 132 8.16 12.74 3.74
N ALA A 133 7.06 12.85 2.99
CA ALA A 133 6.27 14.08 2.92
C ALA A 133 5.58 14.33 4.27
N LEU A 134 5.92 15.46 4.90
CA LEU A 134 5.44 15.81 6.24
C LEU A 134 3.90 15.84 6.29
N GLU A 135 3.25 16.34 5.25
CA GLU A 135 1.79 16.39 5.18
C GLU A 135 1.17 14.98 5.25
N GLN A 136 1.75 13.99 4.56
CA GLN A 136 1.25 12.61 4.58
C GLN A 136 1.40 11.97 5.97
N VAL A 137 2.53 12.25 6.61
CA VAL A 137 2.83 11.77 7.96
C VAL A 137 1.86 12.38 8.99
N ILE A 138 1.59 13.69 8.91
CA ILE A 138 0.63 14.36 9.79
C ILE A 138 -0.80 13.88 9.54
N MET A 139 -1.24 13.82 8.27
CA MET A 139 -2.58 13.36 7.91
C MET A 139 -2.82 11.91 8.33
N GLY A 140 -1.85 11.02 8.09
CA GLY A 140 -1.93 9.63 8.50
C GLY A 140 -2.05 9.48 10.02
N LYS A 141 -1.31 10.30 10.79
CA LYS A 141 -1.45 10.35 12.25
C LYS A 141 -2.84 10.81 12.68
N GLN A 142 -3.35 11.92 12.14
CA GLN A 142 -4.69 12.44 12.47
C GLN A 142 -5.82 11.46 12.11
N ALA A 143 -5.66 10.75 10.99
CA ALA A 143 -6.58 9.69 10.58
C ALA A 143 -6.48 8.43 11.46
N GLY A 144 -5.42 8.28 12.25
CA GLY A 144 -5.12 7.07 13.03
C GLY A 144 -4.65 5.88 12.18
N VAL A 145 -4.08 6.14 10.99
CA VAL A 145 -3.52 5.12 10.11
C VAL A 145 -2.35 4.40 10.78
N PHE A 146 -1.58 5.12 11.59
CA PHE A 146 -0.38 4.61 12.25
C PHE A 146 -0.63 4.07 13.67
N ASP A 147 -1.88 4.11 14.16
CA ASP A 147 -2.22 3.75 15.55
C ASP A 147 -1.71 2.36 15.94
N LYS A 148 -1.80 1.39 15.02
CA LYS A 148 -1.31 0.03 15.28
C LYS A 148 0.21 0.02 15.45
N ALA A 149 0.95 0.70 14.59
CA ALA A 149 2.40 0.78 14.67
C ALA A 149 2.87 1.51 15.94
N PHE A 150 2.17 2.56 16.36
CA PHE A 150 2.49 3.28 17.61
C PHE A 150 2.19 2.48 18.88
N LYS A 151 1.33 1.46 18.79
CA LYS A 151 0.91 0.62 19.93
C LYS A 151 1.52 -0.78 19.92
N SER A 152 2.28 -1.13 18.90
CA SER A 152 2.99 -2.41 18.80
C SER A 152 4.50 -2.19 18.81
N SER A 153 5.25 -3.24 19.15
CA SER A 153 6.71 -3.23 19.13
C SER A 153 7.29 -4.19 18.09
N CYS A 154 6.44 -4.76 17.24
CA CYS A 154 6.77 -5.71 16.19
C CYS A 154 5.61 -5.82 15.19
N PHE A 155 5.85 -6.58 14.12
CA PHE A 155 4.81 -7.00 13.19
C PHE A 155 3.77 -7.86 13.90
N LEU A 156 2.50 -7.50 13.72
CA LEU A 156 1.37 -8.26 14.26
C LEU A 156 0.70 -9.05 13.14
N PRO A 157 0.64 -10.39 13.21
CA PRO A 157 0.02 -11.20 12.18
C PRO A 157 -1.38 -10.70 11.81
N ASN A 158 -1.70 -10.73 10.52
CA ASN A 158 -3.05 -10.43 10.08
C ASN A 158 -3.96 -11.61 10.39
N THR A 159 -4.75 -11.48 11.46
CA THR A 159 -5.71 -12.51 11.87
C THR A 159 -7.03 -12.48 11.10
N HIS A 160 -7.23 -11.47 10.24
CA HIS A 160 -8.45 -11.35 9.47
C HIS A 160 -8.31 -12.10 8.15
N SER A 161 -9.31 -12.91 7.82
CA SER A 161 -9.44 -13.44 6.46
C SER A 161 -9.58 -12.31 5.45
N THR A 162 -9.11 -12.54 4.24
CA THR A 162 -9.40 -11.65 3.11
C THR A 162 -10.91 -11.43 3.02
N PRO A 163 -11.37 -10.18 2.94
CA PRO A 163 -12.77 -9.87 2.70
C PRO A 163 -13.25 -10.57 1.44
N LYS A 164 -14.54 -10.80 1.35
CA LYS A 164 -15.17 -11.34 0.17
C LYS A 164 -15.79 -10.22 -0.64
N ARG A 165 -16.18 -10.53 -1.88
CA ARG A 165 -16.78 -9.54 -2.77
C ARG A 165 -18.09 -9.00 -2.20
N GLU A 166 -18.86 -9.86 -1.53
CA GLU A 166 -20.11 -9.49 -0.85
C GLU A 166 -19.93 -8.49 0.31
N ASP A 167 -18.70 -8.31 0.82
CA ASP A 167 -18.40 -7.33 1.86
C ASP A 167 -18.22 -5.90 1.27
N LEU A 168 -18.13 -5.77 -0.06
CA LEU A 168 -17.90 -4.50 -0.73
C LEU A 168 -19.21 -3.73 -0.94
N THR A 169 -19.15 -2.41 -0.75
CA THR A 169 -20.26 -1.50 -1.01
C THR A 169 -20.41 -1.19 -2.51
N PRO A 170 -21.59 -0.73 -2.97
CA PRO A 170 -21.85 -0.51 -4.40
C PRO A 170 -20.85 0.41 -5.08
N ASP A 171 -20.32 1.43 -4.39
CA ASP A 171 -19.28 2.30 -4.90
C ASP A 171 -17.96 1.56 -5.17
N LEU A 172 -17.51 0.74 -4.21
CA LEU A 172 -16.28 -0.03 -4.37
C LEU A 172 -16.37 -1.06 -5.50
N LEU A 173 -17.54 -1.68 -5.70
CA LEU A 173 -17.77 -2.62 -6.78
C LEU A 173 -17.56 -2.00 -8.18
N ARG A 174 -17.70 -0.68 -8.33
CA ARG A 174 -17.49 0.00 -9.62
C ARG A 174 -16.03 0.04 -10.08
N VAL A 175 -15.08 -0.14 -9.16
CA VAL A 175 -13.64 0.03 -9.45
C VAL A 175 -12.82 -1.22 -9.17
N VAL A 176 -13.32 -2.13 -8.33
CA VAL A 176 -12.49 -3.20 -7.76
C VAL A 176 -11.95 -4.19 -8.77
N ASP A 177 -12.70 -4.51 -9.83
CA ASP A 177 -12.29 -5.54 -10.80
C ASP A 177 -11.03 -5.15 -11.57
N ASN A 178 -10.86 -3.87 -11.87
CA ASN A 178 -9.65 -3.36 -12.53
C ASN A 178 -8.41 -3.46 -11.63
N LEU A 179 -8.59 -3.33 -10.32
CA LEU A 179 -7.51 -3.42 -9.34
C LEU A 179 -7.13 -4.87 -9.03
N VAL A 180 -8.10 -5.80 -9.08
CA VAL A 180 -7.85 -7.23 -8.82
C VAL A 180 -6.96 -7.83 -9.89
N ALA A 181 -7.23 -7.56 -11.17
CA ALA A 181 -6.43 -8.12 -12.26
C ALA A 181 -4.94 -7.70 -12.17
N GLY A 182 -4.68 -6.42 -11.90
CA GLY A 182 -3.31 -5.92 -11.72
C GLY A 182 -2.63 -6.48 -10.48
N TYR A 183 -3.37 -6.57 -9.36
CA TYR A 183 -2.90 -7.21 -8.14
C TYR A 183 -2.50 -8.67 -8.35
N GLU A 184 -3.34 -9.49 -9.01
CA GLU A 184 -3.06 -10.92 -9.21
C GLU A 184 -1.76 -11.14 -10.00
N GLU A 185 -1.52 -10.37 -11.07
CA GLU A 185 -0.27 -10.48 -11.83
C GLU A 185 0.95 -10.06 -10.98
N MET A 186 0.85 -8.99 -10.21
CA MET A 186 1.94 -8.57 -9.31
C MET A 186 2.16 -9.58 -8.18
N TYR A 187 1.07 -10.16 -7.64
CA TYR A 187 1.10 -11.12 -6.56
C TYR A 187 1.83 -12.41 -6.97
N GLU A 188 1.67 -12.87 -8.21
CA GLU A 188 2.44 -14.01 -8.72
C GLU A 188 3.94 -13.72 -8.86
N ASN A 189 4.33 -12.45 -9.00
CA ASN A 189 5.72 -12.00 -9.14
C ASN A 189 6.36 -11.55 -7.81
N ARG A 190 5.67 -11.71 -6.68
CA ARG A 190 6.15 -11.23 -5.38
C ARG A 190 7.20 -12.16 -4.74
N ILE A 191 7.94 -11.61 -3.78
CA ILE A 191 8.77 -12.39 -2.86
C ILE A 191 7.86 -13.29 -2.02
N LYS A 192 8.08 -14.61 -2.12
CA LYS A 192 7.30 -15.61 -1.40
C LYS A 192 7.93 -15.94 -0.04
N PRO A 193 7.11 -16.23 0.99
CA PRO A 193 7.60 -16.56 2.33
C PRO A 193 8.21 -17.97 2.43
N GLU A 194 8.02 -18.85 1.45
CA GLU A 194 8.56 -20.24 1.42
C GLU A 194 10.06 -20.37 1.16
#